data_AF-A0A7S3GNQ7-F1
#
_entry.id   AF-A0A7S3GNQ7-F1
#
_cell.length_a   1.000
_cell.length_b   1.000
_cell.length_c   1.000
_cell.angle_alpha   90.00
_cell.angle_beta   90.00
_cell.angle_gamma   90.00
#
_symmetry.space_group_name_H-M   'P 1'
#
loop_
_entity.id
_entity.type
_entity.pdbx_description
1 polymer ?
#
loop_
_entity_poly.entity_id
_entity_poly.type
_entity_poly.pdbx_seq_one_letter_code
_entity_poly.pdbx_strand_id
1 'polypeptide(L)'
;QRPTAVVAASADPAAASVVQRLLMSPYFRVSTTDDVVGVEIAGALKNVLAIAAGMCEGLGLGMNAMSALICQGTAEIRWLATAMGAKPETLAGLAGIGDIL
;
A
#
# COMPACT_ATOMS: atom_id res chain seq x y z
N GLN A 1 -14.31 -12.61 14.22
CA GLN A 1 -13.30 -11.56 13.94
C GLN A 1 -12.61 -11.91 12.62
N ARG A 2 -12.34 -10.94 11.75
CA ARG A 2 -11.66 -11.17 10.46
C ARG A 2 -10.17 -10.80 10.60
N PRO A 3 -9.22 -11.67 10.23
CA PRO A 3 -7.80 -11.34 10.26
C PRO A 3 -7.47 -10.17 9.33
N THR A 4 -6.57 -9.30 9.76
CA THR A 4 -6.01 -8.23 8.93
C THR A 4 -4.54 -7.98 9.28
N ALA A 5 -3.85 -7.29 8.38
CA ALA A 5 -2.47 -6.91 8.55
C ALA A 5 -2.28 -5.45 8.15
N VAL A 6 -1.39 -4.74 8.85
CA VAL A 6 -1.03 -3.35 8.58
C VAL A 6 0.48 -3.15 8.68
N VAL A 7 0.96 -2.01 8.21
CA VAL A 7 2.36 -1.57 8.32
C VAL A 7 2.42 -0.31 9.15
N ALA A 8 3.26 -0.30 10.19
CA ALA A 8 3.62 0.88 10.97
C ALA A 8 4.99 1.38 10.50
N ALA A 9 5.01 2.57 9.88
CA ALA A 9 6.25 3.20 9.42
C ALA A 9 6.69 4.31 10.38
N SER A 10 7.97 4.37 10.70
CA SER A 10 8.55 5.44 11.53
C SER A 10 10.04 5.58 11.28
N ALA A 11 10.53 6.81 11.23
CA ALA A 11 11.96 7.10 11.24
C ALA A 11 12.62 6.74 12.60
N ASP A 12 11.83 6.69 13.68
CA ASP A 12 12.24 6.16 14.98
C ASP A 12 11.74 4.70 15.15
N PRO A 13 12.63 3.70 15.15
CA PRO A 13 12.27 2.30 15.35
C PRO A 13 11.62 2.02 16.71
N ALA A 14 11.96 2.79 17.75
CA ALA A 14 11.38 2.62 19.07
C ALA A 14 9.89 2.97 19.06
N ALA A 15 9.52 4.07 18.41
CA ALA A 15 8.12 4.47 18.21
C ALA A 15 7.34 3.41 17.41
N ALA A 16 7.88 2.91 16.29
CA ALA A 16 7.22 1.83 15.52
C ALA A 16 7.03 0.56 16.36
N SER A 17 8.01 0.20 17.19
CA SER A 17 7.92 -0.96 18.09
C SER A 17 6.86 -0.78 19.18
N VAL A 18 6.69 0.43 19.72
CA VAL A 18 5.61 0.75 20.67
C VAL A 18 4.26 0.54 20.00
N VAL A 19 4.04 1.13 18.81
CA VAL A 19 2.79 0.97 18.04
C VAL A 19 2.51 -0.50 17.75
N GLN A 20 3.53 -1.23 17.29
CA GLN A 20 3.43 -2.66 17.01
C GLN A 20 2.97 -3.44 18.25
N ARG A 21 3.58 -3.25 19.42
CA ARG A 21 3.18 -3.96 20.65
C ARG A 21 1.79 -3.59 21.13
N LEU A 22 1.37 -2.35 20.95
CA LEU A 22 0.06 -1.87 21.41
C LEU A 22 -1.11 -2.41 20.55
N LEU A 23 -0.88 -2.56 19.25
CA LEU A 23 -1.95 -2.90 18.29
C LEU A 23 -1.96 -4.38 17.89
N MET A 24 -0.84 -5.09 18.00
CA MET A 24 -0.76 -6.47 17.53
C MET A 24 -1.65 -7.40 18.38
N SER A 25 -2.42 -8.27 17.71
CA SER A 25 -3.29 -9.26 18.34
C SER A 25 -3.39 -10.52 17.47
N PRO A 26 -4.02 -11.62 17.93
CA PRO A 26 -4.16 -12.86 17.14
C PRO A 26 -4.83 -12.69 15.76
N TYR A 27 -5.54 -11.58 15.53
CA TYR A 27 -6.24 -11.27 14.27
C TYR A 27 -5.81 -9.91 13.68
N PHE A 28 -4.81 -9.24 14.25
CA PHE A 28 -4.31 -7.95 13.79
C PHE A 28 -2.78 -7.97 13.77
N ARG A 29 -2.19 -8.21 12.60
CA ARG A 29 -0.73 -8.27 12.43
C ARG A 29 -0.18 -6.89 12.10
N VAL A 30 0.88 -6.47 12.80
CA VAL A 30 1.56 -5.19 12.54
C VAL A 30 3.00 -5.47 12.13
N SER A 31 3.34 -5.18 10.88
CA SER A 31 4.72 -5.13 10.39
C SER A 31 5.29 -3.74 10.61
N THR A 32 6.59 -3.61 10.78
CA THR A 32 7.27 -2.31 10.93
C THR A 32 8.20 -2.03 9.76
N THR A 33 8.39 -0.75 9.44
CA THR A 33 9.37 -0.28 8.45
C THR A 33 9.90 1.10 8.85
N ASP A 34 11.10 1.44 8.39
CA ASP A 34 11.69 2.78 8.47
C ASP A 34 11.37 3.64 7.24
N ASP A 35 10.80 3.03 6.19
CA ASP A 35 10.44 3.71 4.94
C ASP A 35 9.07 4.41 5.05
N VAL A 36 9.07 5.55 5.75
CA VAL A 36 7.88 6.41 5.91
C VAL A 36 7.37 6.91 4.56
N VAL A 37 8.28 7.38 3.70
CA VAL A 37 7.94 7.93 2.39
C VAL A 37 7.22 6.90 1.52
N GLY A 38 7.71 5.67 1.46
CA GLY A 38 7.08 4.60 0.69
C GLY A 38 5.67 4.26 1.17
N VAL A 39 5.47 4.20 2.49
CA VAL A 39 4.15 3.89 3.06
C VAL A 39 3.15 5.04 2.84
N GLU A 40 3.58 6.30 3.00
CA GLU A 40 2.71 7.45 2.76
C GLU A 40 2.29 7.57 1.29
N ILE A 41 3.24 7.43 0.36
CA ILE A 41 2.95 7.51 -1.08
C ILE A 41 2.01 6.38 -1.51
N ALA A 42 2.25 5.15 -1.05
CA ALA A 42 1.38 4.02 -1.34
C ALA A 42 -0.05 4.26 -0.83
N GLY A 43 -0.19 4.68 0.43
CA GLY A 43 -1.49 4.95 1.05
C GLY A 43 -2.24 6.12 0.41
N ALA A 44 -1.52 7.13 -0.09
CA ALA A 44 -2.13 8.26 -0.79
C ALA A 44 -2.61 7.87 -2.21
N LEU A 45 -1.76 7.19 -2.98
CA LEU A 45 -2.01 6.95 -4.41
C LEU A 45 -2.94 5.77 -4.69
N LYS A 46 -3.15 4.86 -3.74
CA LYS A 46 -4.16 3.79 -3.89
C LYS A 46 -5.55 4.32 -4.24
N ASN A 47 -5.91 5.49 -3.71
CA ASN A 47 -7.22 6.09 -3.93
C ASN A 47 -7.39 6.57 -5.39
N VAL A 48 -6.30 7.06 -5.99
CA VAL A 48 -6.30 7.45 -7.41
C VAL A 48 -6.54 6.21 -8.28
N LEU A 49 -5.87 5.10 -7.96
CA LEU A 49 -6.05 3.84 -8.68
C LEU A 49 -7.45 3.26 -8.47
N ALA A 50 -8.02 3.38 -7.26
CA ALA A 50 -9.38 2.96 -6.96
C ALA A 50 -10.43 3.75 -7.74
N ILE A 51 -10.24 5.07 -7.90
CA ILE A 51 -11.11 5.90 -8.75
C ILE A 51 -11.05 5.42 -10.20
N ALA A 52 -9.85 5.22 -10.75
CA ALA A 52 -9.69 4.73 -12.11
C ALA A 52 -10.30 3.33 -12.29
N ALA A 53 -10.18 2.45 -11.30
CA ALA A 53 -10.81 1.14 -11.29
C ALA A 53 -12.34 1.27 -11.33
N GLY A 54 -12.92 2.13 -10.48
CA GLY A 54 -14.36 2.42 -10.50
C GLY A 54 -14.85 2.98 -11.84
N MET A 55 -14.02 3.76 -12.54
CA MET A 55 -14.33 4.20 -13.92
C MET A 55 -14.31 3.04 -14.91
N CYS A 56 -13.33 2.14 -14.84
CA CYS A 56 -13.29 0.94 -15.68
C CYS A 56 -14.51 0.04 -15.47
N GLU A 57 -14.96 -0.10 -14.22
CA GLU A 57 -16.17 -0.84 -13.86
C GLU A 57 -17.42 -0.13 -14.38
N GLY A 58 -17.57 1.17 -14.15
CA GLY A 58 -18.71 1.97 -14.61
C GLY A 58 -18.85 2.04 -16.14
N LEU A 59 -17.74 1.90 -16.87
CA LEU A 59 -17.71 1.81 -18.33
C LEU A 59 -17.91 0.39 -18.87
N GLY A 60 -17.97 -0.63 -18.00
CA GLY A 60 -18.15 -2.02 -18.41
C GLY A 60 -16.99 -2.61 -19.23
N LEU A 61 -15.76 -2.11 -19.05
CA LEU A 61 -14.60 -2.50 -19.86
C LEU A 61 -14.09 -3.93 -19.60
N GLY A 62 -14.54 -4.54 -18.52
CA GLY A 62 -14.21 -5.91 -18.14
C GLY A 62 -12.85 -6.09 -17.48
N MET A 63 -12.56 -7.35 -17.13
CA MET A 63 -11.43 -7.71 -16.27
C MET A 63 -10.05 -7.48 -16.89
N ASN A 64 -9.94 -7.58 -18.22
CA ASN A 64 -8.65 -7.35 -18.91
C ASN A 64 -8.23 -5.88 -18.81
N ALA A 65 -9.15 -4.95 -19.02
CA ALA A 65 -8.90 -3.52 -18.87
C ALA A 65 -8.57 -3.18 -17.41
N MET A 66 -9.32 -3.73 -16.45
CA MET A 66 -9.04 -3.56 -15.02
C MET A 66 -7.64 -4.06 -14.64
N SER A 67 -7.26 -5.25 -15.10
CA SER A 67 -5.94 -5.83 -14.81
C SER A 67 -4.82 -4.99 -15.41
N ALA A 68 -5.00 -4.52 -16.64
CA ALA A 68 -4.04 -3.63 -17.30
C ALA A 68 -3.89 -2.30 -16.58
N LEU A 69 -5.00 -1.73 -16.07
CA LEU A 69 -5.00 -0.51 -15.27
C LEU A 69 -4.22 -0.71 -13.96
N ILE A 70 -4.53 -1.77 -13.20
CA ILE A 70 -3.87 -2.05 -11.91
C ILE A 70 -2.36 -2.28 -12.12
N CYS A 71 -1.97 -3.06 -13.11
CA CYS A 71 -0.55 -3.30 -13.41
C CYS A 71 0.19 -2.01 -13.79
N GLN A 72 -0.39 -1.15 -14.62
CA GLN A 72 0.24 0.12 -14.99
C GLN A 72 0.28 1.09 -13.81
N GLY A 73 -0.84 1.29 -13.12
CA GLY A 73 -0.92 2.21 -11.99
C GLY A 73 0.01 1.82 -10.84
N THR A 74 0.12 0.53 -10.51
CA THR A 74 1.09 0.06 -9.50
C THR A 74 2.54 0.28 -9.93
N ALA A 75 2.87 0.12 -11.22
CA ALA A 75 4.19 0.41 -11.74
C ALA A 75 4.54 1.91 -11.70
N GLU A 76 3.58 2.79 -12.04
CA GLU A 76 3.72 4.24 -11.96
C GLU A 76 3.89 4.72 -10.52
N ILE A 77 3.08 4.20 -9.58
CA ILE A 77 3.21 4.48 -8.15
C ILE A 77 4.59 4.08 -7.64
N ARG A 78 5.07 2.88 -8.00
CA ARG A 78 6.41 2.41 -7.61
C ARG A 78 7.50 3.31 -8.17
N TRP A 79 7.39 3.71 -9.43
CA TRP A 79 8.36 4.58 -10.07
C TRP A 79 8.43 5.96 -9.39
N LEU A 80 7.28 6.59 -9.16
CA LEU A 80 7.18 7.87 -8.47
C LEU A 80 7.72 7.78 -7.03
N ALA A 81 7.30 6.76 -6.28
CA ALA A 81 7.75 6.58 -4.90
C ALA A 81 9.27 6.42 -4.82
N THR A 82 9.85 5.61 -5.71
CA THR A 82 11.31 5.42 -5.78
C THR A 82 12.02 6.72 -6.12
N ALA A 83 11.50 7.50 -7.07
CA ALA A 83 12.04 8.82 -7.42
C ALA A 83 11.97 9.82 -6.24
N MET A 84 11.01 9.65 -5.33
CA MET A 84 10.84 10.44 -4.11
C MET A 84 11.65 9.90 -2.91
N GLY A 85 12.45 8.84 -3.10
CA GLY A 85 13.33 8.29 -2.06
C GLY A 85 12.74 7.13 -1.25
N ALA A 86 11.59 6.58 -1.65
CA ALA A 86 11.05 5.37 -1.05
C ALA A 86 11.87 4.12 -1.42
N LYS A 87 11.76 3.07 -0.59
CA LYS A 87 12.34 1.76 -0.86
C LYS A 87 11.39 0.96 -1.77
N PRO A 88 11.84 0.48 -2.94
CA PRO A 88 11.00 -0.28 -3.87
C PRO A 88 10.29 -1.49 -3.23
N GLU A 89 10.91 -2.11 -2.22
CA GLU A 89 10.38 -3.26 -1.49
C GLU A 89 9.11 -2.92 -0.70
N THR A 90 8.99 -1.69 -0.18
CA THR A 90 7.80 -1.23 0.55
C THR A 90 6.57 -1.23 -0.33
N LEU A 91 6.74 -0.81 -1.59
CA LEU A 91 5.66 -0.73 -2.59
C LEU A 91 5.26 -2.12 -3.12
N ALA A 92 6.19 -3.07 -3.13
CA ALA A 92 5.90 -4.47 -3.46
C ALA A 92 5.25 -5.24 -2.28
N GLY A 93 5.33 -4.68 -1.07
CA GLY A 93 4.82 -5.30 0.15
C GLY A 93 3.37 -4.96 0.48
N LEU A 94 3.00 -5.25 1.73
CA LEU A 94 1.64 -5.07 2.25
C LEU A 94 1.16 -3.60 2.20
N ALA A 95 2.06 -2.63 2.40
CA ALA A 95 1.70 -1.20 2.37
C ALA A 95 1.37 -0.69 0.96
N GLY A 96 1.92 -1.33 -0.09
CA GLY A 96 1.66 -0.99 -1.48
C GLY A 96 0.58 -1.88 -2.08
N ILE A 97 1.00 -2.93 -2.80
CA ILE A 97 0.09 -3.84 -3.50
C ILE A 97 -1.00 -4.40 -2.57
N GLY A 98 -0.65 -4.73 -1.32
CA GLY A 98 -1.58 -5.32 -0.36
C GLY A 98 -2.74 -4.42 0.08
N ASP A 99 -2.59 -3.09 0.02
CA ASP A 99 -3.64 -2.13 0.37
C ASP A 99 -4.36 -1.56 -0.88
N ILE A 100 -3.81 -1.84 -2.07
CA ILE A 100 -4.41 -1.49 -3.37
C ILE A 100 -5.50 -2.48 -3.79
N LEU A 101 -5.38 -3.76 -3.37
CA LEU A 101 -6.25 -4.88 -3.75
C LEU A 101 -7.21 -5.28 -2.61
#